data_AF-G3GX68-F1
#
_entry.id   AF-G3GX68-F1
#
_cell.length_a   1.000
_cell.length_b   1.000
_cell.length_c   1.000
_cell.angle_alpha   90.00
_cell.angle_beta   90.00
_cell.angle_gamma   90.00
#
_symmetry.space_group_name_H-M   'P 1'
#
loop_
_entity.id
_entity.type
_entity.pdbx_description
1 polymer ?
#
loop_
_entity_poly.entity_id
_entity_poly.type
_entity_poly.pdbx_seq_one_letter_code
_entity_poly.pdbx_strand_id
1 'polypeptide(L)'
;MALVRDECLLPCKDAPELGYAKESSSEQYVPDVFYKDIDKFGNEITQLARPLPVEYLIIDITTTFPKDPVFTFSISQNPFPIENRDVLGETQDFHSLATYLSQNNSSVFLDTISDFHLLLFLVTNEVMPLQDSISLLLEAVRTRNEELAQTWKKSEQWATIEQLCSTVGVQLPGLHEYGAVGGSARAAPSAMWACQHCTFMNQPGTGHCEMCSLPRT
;
A
#
# COMPACT_ATOMS: atom_id res chain seq x y z
N MET A 1 -13.46 -7.78 16.80
CA MET A 1 -13.80 -8.93 17.67
C MET A 1 -14.04 -8.42 19.10
N ALA A 2 -15.06 -8.93 19.81
CA ALA A 2 -15.46 -8.42 21.14
C ALA A 2 -14.38 -8.55 22.23
N LEU A 3 -13.71 -9.71 22.34
CA LEU A 3 -12.68 -9.90 23.38
C LEU A 3 -11.49 -8.94 23.23
N VAL A 4 -11.16 -8.53 22.00
CA VAL A 4 -10.09 -7.54 21.77
C VAL A 4 -10.58 -6.14 22.09
N ARG A 5 -11.78 -5.76 21.63
CA ARG A 5 -12.38 -4.44 21.89
C ARG A 5 -12.52 -4.17 23.39
N ASP A 6 -12.92 -5.19 24.14
CA ASP A 6 -13.18 -5.09 25.57
C ASP A 6 -11.91 -5.42 26.38
N GLU A 7 -10.73 -5.46 25.75
CA GLU A 7 -9.42 -5.71 26.37
C GLU A 7 -9.35 -6.97 27.24
N CYS A 8 -10.03 -8.04 26.82
CA CYS A 8 -10.12 -9.33 27.52
C CYS A 8 -9.15 -10.39 26.98
N LEU A 9 -8.45 -10.14 25.88
CA LEU A 9 -7.55 -11.11 25.22
C LEU A 9 -6.12 -10.56 25.15
N LEU A 10 -5.15 -11.36 25.56
CA LEU A 10 -3.73 -11.05 25.49
C LEU A 10 -3.02 -12.00 24.50
N PRO A 11 -1.99 -11.54 23.78
CA PRO A 11 -1.11 -12.41 23.02
C PRO A 11 -0.16 -13.18 23.95
N CYS A 12 0.20 -14.40 23.58
CA CYS A 12 1.22 -15.18 24.26
C CYS A 12 2.62 -14.86 23.69
N LYS A 13 3.62 -14.66 24.56
CA LYS A 13 4.98 -14.24 24.15
C LYS A 13 5.70 -15.25 23.26
N ASP A 14 5.67 -16.52 23.65
CA ASP A 14 6.46 -17.59 23.02
C ASP A 14 5.59 -18.62 22.28
N ALA A 15 4.30 -18.31 22.08
CA ALA A 15 3.31 -19.19 21.44
C ALA A 15 2.33 -18.34 20.59
N PRO A 16 2.73 -17.90 19.38
CA PRO A 16 1.93 -17.00 18.54
C PRO A 16 0.58 -17.61 18.09
N GLU A 17 0.46 -18.93 18.11
CA GLU A 17 -0.77 -19.68 17.84
C GLU A 17 -1.81 -19.62 18.97
N LEU A 18 -1.43 -19.08 20.14
CA LEU A 18 -2.27 -18.99 21.32
C LEU A 18 -2.54 -17.53 21.73
N GLY A 19 -3.77 -17.27 22.14
CA GLY A 19 -4.16 -16.12 22.95
C GLY A 19 -4.43 -16.54 24.40
N TYR A 20 -4.65 -15.55 25.27
CA TYR A 20 -4.95 -15.78 26.67
C TYR A 20 -6.08 -14.86 27.12
N ALA A 21 -7.23 -15.42 27.50
CA ALA A 21 -8.31 -14.64 28.10
C ALA A 21 -7.86 -14.14 29.49
N LYS A 22 -7.91 -12.83 29.73
CA LYS A 22 -7.50 -12.24 31.01
C LYS A 22 -8.36 -12.78 32.15
N GLU A 23 -7.76 -12.81 33.33
CA GLU A 23 -8.53 -12.99 34.55
C GLU A 23 -9.22 -11.68 34.93
N SER A 24 -10.37 -11.80 35.60
CA SER A 24 -11.04 -10.66 36.19
C SER A 24 -10.15 -9.99 37.24
N SER A 25 -10.13 -8.66 37.28
CA SER A 25 -9.39 -7.87 38.26
C SER A 25 -10.31 -6.85 38.94
N SER A 26 -9.79 -6.09 39.91
CA SER A 26 -10.53 -4.97 40.52
C SER A 26 -10.82 -3.84 39.54
N GLU A 27 -10.04 -3.71 38.48
CA GLU A 27 -10.15 -2.63 37.48
C GLU A 27 -11.06 -3.01 36.32
N GLN A 28 -11.20 -4.30 36.03
CA GLN A 28 -11.91 -4.81 34.87
C GLN A 28 -12.50 -6.19 35.16
N TYR A 29 -13.82 -6.30 34.98
CA TYR A 29 -14.50 -7.58 35.00
C TYR A 29 -14.29 -8.32 33.68
N VAL A 30 -13.73 -9.54 33.76
CA VAL A 30 -13.60 -10.44 32.61
C VAL A 30 -14.32 -11.74 32.95
N PRO A 31 -15.39 -12.12 32.21
CA PRO A 31 -16.07 -13.38 32.47
C PRO A 31 -15.18 -14.56 32.08
N ASP A 32 -15.49 -15.74 32.63
CA ASP A 32 -14.86 -16.97 32.15
C ASP A 32 -15.22 -17.20 30.68
N VAL A 33 -14.19 -17.25 29.84
CA VAL A 33 -14.31 -17.54 28.42
C VAL A 33 -13.99 -19.01 28.19
N PHE A 34 -14.88 -19.70 27.49
CA PHE A 34 -14.72 -21.10 27.13
C PHE A 34 -14.78 -21.27 25.61
N TYR A 35 -14.08 -22.27 25.11
CA TYR A 35 -14.19 -22.73 23.72
C TYR A 35 -14.51 -24.23 23.69
N LYS A 36 -15.12 -24.66 22.60
CA LYS A 36 -15.44 -26.07 22.37
C LYS A 36 -14.41 -26.68 21.43
N ASP A 37 -13.97 -27.88 21.76
CA ASP A 37 -13.03 -28.67 20.96
C ASP A 37 -13.54 -30.12 20.83
N ILE A 38 -12.99 -30.87 19.89
CA ILE A 38 -13.28 -32.28 19.68
C ILE A 38 -12.05 -33.09 20.08
N ASP A 39 -12.21 -33.99 21.05
CA ASP A 39 -11.11 -34.84 21.50
C ASP A 39 -10.73 -35.93 20.48
N LYS A 40 -9.69 -36.70 20.79
CA LYS A 40 -9.19 -37.81 19.95
C LYS A 40 -10.21 -38.94 19.74
N PHE A 41 -11.28 -38.98 20.53
CA PHE A 41 -12.34 -39.97 20.47
C PHE A 41 -13.62 -39.43 19.80
N GLY A 42 -13.60 -38.17 19.35
CA GLY A 42 -14.74 -37.52 18.70
C GLY A 42 -15.76 -36.90 19.66
N ASN A 43 -15.44 -36.76 20.95
CA ASN A 43 -16.35 -36.13 21.91
C ASN A 43 -16.14 -34.61 21.96
N GLU A 44 -17.23 -33.84 22.07
CA GLU A 44 -17.14 -32.41 22.35
C GLU A 44 -16.67 -32.18 23.80
N ILE A 45 -15.56 -31.45 23.95
CA ILE A 45 -15.03 -30.99 25.23
C ILE A 45 -15.12 -29.46 25.31
N THR A 46 -15.39 -28.93 26.50
CA THR A 46 -15.37 -27.50 26.78
C THR A 46 -14.09 -27.17 27.54
N GLN A 47 -13.27 -26.28 26.99
CA GLN A 47 -11.99 -25.89 27.56
C GLN A 47 -12.00 -24.41 27.94
N LEU A 48 -11.29 -24.08 29.01
CA LEU A 48 -11.11 -22.70 29.44
C LEU A 48 -10.12 -22.00 28.49
N ALA A 49 -10.43 -20.80 28.03
CA ALA A 49 -9.67 -20.00 27.07
C ALA A 49 -8.37 -19.39 27.64
N ARG A 50 -7.65 -20.16 28.46
CA ARG A 50 -6.43 -19.80 29.19
C ARG A 50 -5.45 -20.98 29.16
N PRO A 51 -4.86 -21.33 27.99
CA PRO A 51 -4.81 -20.55 26.74
C PRO A 51 -5.97 -20.84 25.76
N LEU A 52 -6.12 -19.97 24.77
CA LEU A 52 -7.11 -20.06 23.69
C LEU A 52 -6.39 -20.18 22.33
N PRO A 53 -6.57 -21.26 21.56
CA PRO A 53 -6.02 -21.33 20.22
C PRO A 53 -6.63 -20.25 19.31
N VAL A 54 -5.78 -19.47 18.62
CA VAL A 54 -6.21 -18.34 17.78
C VAL A 54 -7.03 -18.81 16.58
N GLU A 55 -6.87 -20.06 16.15
CA GLU A 55 -7.65 -20.66 15.04
C GLU A 55 -9.17 -20.59 15.25
N TYR A 56 -9.65 -20.66 16.50
CA TYR A 56 -11.08 -20.50 16.82
C TYR A 56 -11.61 -19.08 16.62
N LEU A 57 -10.71 -18.09 16.42
CA LEU A 57 -11.04 -16.68 16.27
C LEU A 57 -10.96 -16.20 14.82
N ILE A 58 -10.49 -17.05 13.92
CA ILE A 58 -10.30 -16.73 12.50
C ILE A 58 -11.19 -17.61 11.64
N ILE A 59 -11.48 -17.12 10.44
CA ILE A 59 -12.18 -17.87 9.41
C ILE A 59 -11.39 -17.78 8.12
N ASP A 60 -11.37 -18.88 7.37
CA ASP A 60 -10.76 -18.90 6.05
C ASP A 60 -11.69 -18.24 5.03
N ILE A 61 -11.14 -17.29 4.27
CA ILE A 61 -11.84 -16.63 3.17
C ILE A 61 -11.12 -16.97 1.88
N THR A 62 -11.85 -17.44 0.88
CA THR A 62 -11.28 -17.73 -0.44
C THR A 62 -10.93 -16.43 -1.15
N THR A 63 -9.73 -16.37 -1.71
CA THR A 63 -9.26 -15.23 -2.50
C THR A 63 -9.03 -15.66 -3.94
N THR A 64 -9.47 -14.85 -4.91
CA THR A 64 -9.26 -15.10 -6.34
C THR A 64 -9.20 -13.78 -7.10
N PHE A 65 -8.63 -13.83 -8.30
CA PHE A 65 -8.74 -12.76 -9.28
C PHE A 65 -9.90 -13.05 -10.24
N PRO A 66 -10.57 -12.01 -10.78
CA PRO A 66 -11.54 -12.20 -11.84
C PRO A 66 -10.86 -12.78 -13.08
N LYS A 67 -11.55 -13.70 -13.78
CA LYS A 67 -11.03 -14.32 -15.01
C LYS A 67 -10.67 -13.28 -16.07
N ASP A 68 -11.55 -12.30 -16.24
CA ASP A 68 -11.35 -11.14 -17.09
C ASP A 68 -11.05 -9.94 -16.17
N PRO A 69 -9.81 -9.44 -16.13
CA PRO A 69 -9.42 -8.37 -15.21
C PRO A 69 -10.19 -7.08 -15.47
N VAL A 70 -10.75 -6.49 -14.41
CA VAL A 70 -11.41 -5.19 -14.44
C VAL A 70 -10.65 -4.26 -13.50
N PHE A 71 -9.86 -3.34 -14.05
CA PHE A 71 -9.02 -2.44 -13.27
C PHE A 71 -9.69 -1.07 -13.08
N THR A 72 -9.78 -0.56 -11.86
CA THR A 72 -10.21 0.84 -11.66
C THR A 72 -9.08 1.81 -11.97
N PHE A 73 -7.84 1.44 -11.62
CA PHE A 73 -6.65 2.25 -11.83
C PHE A 73 -5.82 1.72 -13.00
N SER A 74 -5.14 2.62 -13.70
CA SER A 74 -4.27 2.30 -14.81
C SER A 74 -3.01 1.58 -14.33
N ILE A 75 -2.59 0.58 -15.08
CA ILE A 75 -1.29 -0.09 -14.87
C ILE A 75 -0.30 0.56 -15.82
N SER A 76 0.53 1.46 -15.30
CA SER A 76 1.61 2.08 -16.07
C SER A 76 2.93 1.31 -15.87
N GLN A 77 3.83 1.38 -16.86
CA GLN A 77 5.16 0.78 -16.73
C GLN A 77 6.05 1.55 -15.73
N ASN A 78 5.78 2.85 -15.56
CA ASN A 78 6.44 3.72 -14.60
C ASN A 78 5.36 4.33 -13.70
N PRO A 79 4.92 3.61 -12.65
CA PRO A 79 3.89 4.08 -11.73
C PRO A 79 4.37 5.27 -10.90
N PHE A 80 3.43 6.04 -10.37
CA PHE A 80 3.77 7.09 -9.42
C PHE A 80 4.35 6.43 -8.14
N PRO A 81 5.37 7.01 -7.49
CA PRO A 81 5.97 6.43 -6.29
C PRO A 81 4.92 6.14 -5.21
N ILE A 82 5.06 5.02 -4.50
CA ILE A 82 4.11 4.62 -3.46
C ILE A 82 4.45 5.35 -2.16
N GLU A 83 3.43 5.79 -1.42
CA GLU A 83 3.57 6.47 -0.14
C GLU A 83 4.29 5.62 0.92
N ASN A 84 4.92 6.29 1.90
CA ASN A 84 5.63 5.65 3.03
C ASN A 84 6.82 4.75 2.61
N ARG A 85 7.50 5.09 1.51
CA ARG A 85 8.67 4.35 1.01
C ARG A 85 9.96 5.17 0.91
N ASP A 86 10.07 6.26 1.67
CA ASP A 86 11.28 7.11 1.68
C ASP A 86 12.56 6.32 2.02
N VAL A 87 12.45 5.32 2.90
CA VAL A 87 13.58 4.43 3.26
C VAL A 87 14.08 3.56 2.10
N LEU A 88 13.24 3.37 1.07
CA LEU A 88 13.57 2.68 -0.18
C LEU A 88 14.02 3.65 -1.28
N GLY A 89 14.04 4.97 -1.01
CA GLY A 89 14.35 6.01 -1.98
C GLY A 89 13.19 6.38 -2.92
N GLU A 90 11.98 5.90 -2.64
CA GLU A 90 10.75 6.31 -3.33
C GLU A 90 10.12 7.47 -2.55
N THR A 91 10.31 8.70 -3.03
CA THR A 91 9.75 9.91 -2.42
C THR A 91 8.60 10.46 -3.26
N GLN A 92 7.53 10.90 -2.59
CA GLN A 92 6.42 11.61 -3.21
C GLN A 92 6.58 13.12 -3.03
N ASP A 93 7.05 13.80 -4.06
CA ASP A 93 7.18 15.24 -4.11
C ASP A 93 6.83 15.78 -5.50
N PHE A 94 6.88 17.11 -5.68
CA PHE A 94 6.60 17.72 -6.98
C PHE A 94 7.63 17.36 -8.06
N HIS A 95 8.86 16.96 -7.69
CA HIS A 95 9.86 16.51 -8.65
C HIS A 95 9.49 15.14 -9.21
N SER A 96 9.09 14.20 -8.35
CA SER A 96 8.52 12.91 -8.73
C SER A 96 7.25 13.07 -9.56
N LEU A 97 6.37 14.03 -9.20
CA LEU A 97 5.17 14.33 -10.00
C LEU A 97 5.51 14.87 -11.38
N ALA A 98 6.41 15.85 -11.48
CA ALA A 98 6.84 16.40 -12.77
C ALA A 98 7.46 15.30 -13.65
N THR A 99 8.29 14.44 -13.05
CA THR A 99 8.88 13.29 -13.73
C THR A 99 7.81 12.32 -14.22
N TYR A 100 6.86 11.94 -13.37
CA TYR A 100 5.75 11.06 -13.73
C TYR A 100 4.89 11.62 -14.88
N LEU A 101 4.49 12.90 -14.80
CA LEU A 101 3.68 13.54 -15.83
C LEU A 101 4.43 13.63 -17.17
N SER A 102 5.71 14.02 -17.15
CA SER A 102 6.51 14.16 -18.37
C SER A 102 6.75 12.84 -19.11
N GLN A 103 6.84 11.73 -18.38
CA GLN A 103 6.97 10.39 -18.97
C GLN A 103 5.67 9.92 -19.65
N ASN A 104 4.53 10.48 -19.25
CA ASN A 104 3.20 10.10 -19.71
C ASN A 104 2.58 11.15 -20.67
N ASN A 105 3.39 12.00 -21.29
CA ASN A 105 2.90 13.07 -22.18
C ASN A 105 2.09 12.57 -23.40
N SER A 106 2.28 11.32 -23.82
CA SER A 106 1.57 10.72 -24.96
C SER A 106 0.34 9.90 -24.58
N SER A 107 0.09 9.65 -23.29
CA SER A 107 -1.10 8.93 -22.84
C SER A 107 -2.30 9.84 -22.67
N VAL A 108 -3.50 9.25 -22.70
CA VAL A 108 -4.74 9.94 -22.37
C VAL A 108 -4.64 10.44 -20.92
N PHE A 109 -5.00 11.70 -20.68
CA PHE A 109 -4.90 12.31 -19.35
C PHE A 109 -5.64 11.50 -18.27
N LEU A 110 -6.82 10.97 -18.61
CA LEU A 110 -7.59 10.10 -17.73
C LEU A 110 -6.78 8.85 -17.32
N ASP A 111 -6.04 8.24 -18.24
CA ASP A 111 -5.25 7.06 -17.92
C ASP A 111 -4.10 7.41 -16.98
N THR A 112 -3.41 8.53 -17.21
CA THR A 112 -2.31 9.02 -16.35
C THR A 112 -2.79 9.39 -14.96
N ILE A 113 -3.94 10.04 -14.84
CA ILE A 113 -4.45 10.51 -13.55
C ILE A 113 -5.19 9.40 -12.77
N SER A 114 -5.56 8.31 -13.45
CA SER A 114 -6.17 7.11 -12.84
C SER A 114 -5.13 6.23 -12.12
N ASP A 115 -4.27 6.84 -11.31
CA ASP A 115 -3.27 6.18 -10.47
C ASP A 115 -3.62 6.47 -9.00
N PHE A 116 -3.83 5.43 -8.20
CA PHE A 116 -4.27 5.57 -6.82
C PHE A 116 -3.28 6.37 -5.97
N HIS A 117 -1.98 6.12 -6.15
CA HIS A 117 -0.94 6.76 -5.35
C HIS A 117 -0.80 8.24 -5.72
N LEU A 118 -0.98 8.56 -7.01
CA LEU A 118 -1.06 9.95 -7.45
C LEU A 118 -2.28 10.67 -6.87
N LEU A 119 -3.47 10.05 -6.94
CA LEU A 119 -4.69 10.64 -6.38
C LEU A 119 -4.59 10.85 -4.87
N LEU A 120 -3.98 9.90 -4.16
CA LEU A 120 -3.72 10.04 -2.73
C LEU A 120 -2.78 11.23 -2.47
N PHE A 121 -1.65 11.30 -3.18
CA PHE A 121 -0.71 12.42 -3.08
C PHE A 121 -1.37 13.77 -3.32
N LEU A 122 -2.24 13.90 -4.33
CA LEU A 122 -2.96 15.14 -4.61
C LEU A 122 -3.86 15.60 -3.45
N VAL A 123 -4.39 14.67 -2.65
CA VAL A 123 -5.26 14.99 -1.51
C VAL A 123 -4.49 15.20 -0.22
N THR A 124 -3.41 14.46 0.00
CA THR A 124 -2.64 14.48 1.26
C THR A 124 -1.48 15.47 1.25
N ASN A 125 -1.06 15.95 0.08
CA ASN A 125 0.04 16.91 -0.04
C ASN A 125 -0.30 18.25 0.63
N GLU A 126 0.45 18.59 1.68
CA GLU A 126 0.22 19.79 2.49
C GLU A 126 0.53 21.11 1.76
N VAL A 127 1.37 21.08 0.71
CA VAL A 127 1.73 22.27 -0.05
C VAL A 127 0.54 22.82 -0.84
N MET A 128 -0.31 21.93 -1.33
CA MET A 128 -1.51 22.29 -2.07
C MET A 128 -2.61 21.24 -1.81
N PRO A 129 -3.34 21.34 -0.69
CA PRO A 129 -4.37 20.36 -0.35
C PRO A 129 -5.56 20.49 -1.31
N LEU A 130 -5.82 19.45 -2.10
CA LEU A 130 -6.92 19.45 -3.07
C LEU A 130 -8.19 18.75 -2.54
N GLN A 131 -8.22 18.35 -1.26
CA GLN A 131 -9.28 17.55 -0.64
C GLN A 131 -10.71 18.06 -0.97
N ASP A 132 -10.94 19.37 -0.87
CA ASP A 132 -12.26 19.96 -1.11
C ASP A 132 -12.62 20.12 -2.59
N SER A 133 -11.62 20.09 -3.48
CA SER A 133 -11.78 20.38 -4.91
C SER A 133 -11.70 19.14 -5.81
N ILE A 134 -11.08 18.05 -5.35
CA ILE A 134 -10.76 16.87 -6.18
C ILE A 134 -11.98 16.05 -6.62
N SER A 135 -13.17 16.32 -6.07
CA SER A 135 -14.39 15.51 -6.30
C SER A 135 -14.69 15.26 -7.78
N LEU A 136 -14.53 16.27 -8.64
CA LEU A 136 -14.73 16.16 -10.09
C LEU A 136 -13.76 15.15 -10.73
N LEU A 137 -12.50 15.17 -10.31
CA LEU A 137 -11.48 14.26 -10.81
C LEU A 137 -11.74 12.82 -10.34
N LEU A 138 -12.12 12.62 -9.08
CA LEU A 138 -12.47 11.31 -8.55
C LEU A 138 -13.68 10.72 -9.28
N GLU A 139 -14.67 11.56 -9.61
CA GLU A 139 -15.82 11.14 -10.40
C GLU A 139 -15.42 10.73 -11.83
N ALA A 140 -14.52 11.48 -12.47
CA ALA A 140 -13.96 11.14 -13.78
C ALA A 140 -13.27 9.77 -13.78
N VAL A 141 -12.43 9.49 -12.78
CA VAL A 141 -11.73 8.20 -12.62
C VAL A 141 -12.74 7.08 -12.33
N ARG A 142 -13.66 7.29 -11.38
CA ARG A 142 -14.67 6.30 -10.97
C ARG A 142 -15.58 5.87 -12.12
N THR A 143 -15.98 6.81 -12.97
CA THR A 143 -16.89 6.58 -14.10
C THR A 143 -16.17 6.36 -15.43
N ARG A 144 -14.84 6.46 -15.45
CA ARG A 144 -14.00 6.48 -16.65
C ARG A 144 -14.47 7.51 -17.69
N ASN A 145 -14.85 8.70 -17.21
CA ASN A 145 -15.38 9.78 -18.04
C ASN A 145 -14.24 10.74 -18.44
N GLU A 146 -13.87 10.73 -19.71
CA GLU A 146 -12.78 11.54 -20.22
C GLU A 146 -13.14 13.03 -20.26
N GLU A 147 -14.40 13.39 -20.51
CA GLU A 147 -14.85 14.78 -20.54
C GLU A 147 -14.72 15.47 -19.18
N LEU A 148 -15.06 14.77 -18.09
CA LEU A 148 -14.89 15.26 -16.72
C LEU A 148 -13.39 15.41 -16.40
N ALA A 149 -12.55 14.47 -16.82
CA ALA A 149 -11.10 14.56 -16.65
C ALA A 149 -10.51 15.76 -17.40
N GLN A 150 -10.94 16.00 -18.65
CA GLN A 150 -10.52 17.17 -19.43
C GLN A 150 -11.05 18.48 -18.84
N THR A 151 -12.22 18.47 -18.20
CA THR A 151 -12.75 19.63 -17.48
C THR A 151 -11.87 19.94 -16.27
N TRP A 152 -11.50 18.92 -15.49
CA TRP A 152 -10.55 19.06 -14.37
C TRP A 152 -9.18 19.57 -14.82
N LYS A 153 -8.64 19.05 -15.93
CA LYS A 153 -7.35 19.49 -16.49
C LYS A 153 -7.31 20.99 -16.81
N LYS A 154 -8.46 21.62 -17.06
CA LYS A 154 -8.58 23.07 -17.34
C LYS A 154 -8.83 23.91 -16.08
N SER A 155 -8.88 23.30 -14.91
CA SER A 155 -9.14 23.99 -13.65
C SER A 155 -7.94 24.81 -13.16
N GLU A 156 -8.21 25.84 -12.35
CA GLU A 156 -7.16 26.66 -11.72
C GLU A 156 -6.28 25.81 -10.77
N GLN A 157 -6.88 24.79 -10.15
CA GLN A 157 -6.20 23.86 -9.27
C GLN A 157 -5.12 23.08 -10.05
N TRP A 158 -5.50 22.50 -11.19
CA TRP A 158 -4.54 21.78 -12.02
C TRP A 158 -3.47 22.69 -12.62
N ALA A 159 -3.84 23.90 -13.05
CA ALA A 159 -2.88 24.89 -13.55
C ALA A 159 -1.81 25.24 -12.50
N THR A 160 -2.20 25.32 -11.22
CA THR A 160 -1.25 25.55 -10.11
C THR A 160 -0.31 24.36 -9.91
N ILE A 161 -0.81 23.12 -10.02
CA ILE A 161 0.03 21.91 -9.98
C ILE A 161 1.05 21.90 -11.12
N GLU A 162 0.63 22.22 -12.35
CA GLU A 162 1.52 22.32 -13.50
C GLU A 162 2.60 23.40 -13.31
N GLN A 163 2.23 24.54 -12.71
CA GLN A 163 3.17 25.59 -12.35
C GLN A 163 4.20 25.12 -11.31
N LEU A 164 3.76 24.45 -10.25
CA LEU A 164 4.66 23.89 -9.23
C LEU A 164 5.62 22.86 -9.85
N CYS A 165 5.12 21.95 -10.68
CA CYS A 165 5.93 20.98 -11.43
C CYS A 165 6.97 21.67 -12.33
N SER A 166 6.62 22.81 -12.93
CA SER A 166 7.52 23.58 -13.78
C SER A 166 8.66 24.24 -12.99
N THR A 167 8.41 24.66 -11.74
CA THR A 167 9.45 25.28 -10.90
C THR A 167 10.53 24.29 -10.44
N VAL A 168 10.17 23.02 -10.24
CA VAL A 168 11.09 21.95 -9.81
C VAL A 168 11.83 21.27 -10.97
N GLY A 169 11.39 21.48 -12.21
CA GLY A 169 12.01 20.94 -13.43
C GLY A 169 13.30 21.65 -13.86
N VAL A 170 13.69 22.75 -13.21
CA VAL A 170 14.96 23.45 -13.49
C VAL A 170 16.07 22.85 -12.63
N GLN A 171 16.64 21.73 -13.06
CA GLN A 171 17.99 21.38 -12.63
C GLN A 171 18.98 22.36 -13.26
N LEU A 172 19.64 23.19 -12.43
CA LEU A 172 20.84 23.91 -12.87
C LEU A 172 21.90 22.89 -13.33
N PRO A 173 22.46 23.02 -14.54
CA PRO A 173 23.63 22.25 -14.92
C PRO A 173 24.86 22.90 -14.28
N GLY A 174 25.42 22.24 -13.26
CA GLY A 174 26.78 22.50 -12.80
C GLY A 174 26.91 22.81 -11.31
N LEU A 175 26.99 21.76 -10.49
CA LEU A 175 27.92 21.75 -9.37
C LEU A 175 28.33 20.29 -9.09
N HIS A 176 29.33 19.84 -9.84
CA HIS A 176 30.13 18.65 -9.51
C HIS A 176 31.57 19.12 -9.24
N GLU A 177 32.25 18.42 -8.35
CA GLU A 177 33.55 18.68 -7.70
C GLU A 177 33.43 19.51 -6.42
N TYR A 178 33.79 19.00 -5.24
CA TYR A 178 35.10 18.42 -4.91
C TYR A 178 34.98 17.20 -3.98
N GLY A 179 35.59 16.06 -4.35
CA GLY A 179 35.72 14.89 -3.48
C GLY A 179 36.46 13.74 -4.17
N ALA A 180 37.67 13.45 -3.70
CA ALA A 180 38.72 12.69 -4.38
C ALA A 180 38.50 11.16 -4.53
N VAL A 181 38.91 10.67 -5.71
CA VAL A 181 39.63 9.41 -6.04
C VAL A 181 39.26 8.11 -5.30
N GLY A 182 38.76 7.13 -6.07
CA GLY A 182 38.77 5.71 -5.68
C GLY A 182 37.91 4.85 -6.58
N GLY A 183 38.42 4.47 -7.76
CA GLY A 183 37.71 3.62 -8.70
C GLY A 183 37.48 2.19 -8.17
N SER A 184 36.24 1.72 -8.29
CA SER A 184 35.92 0.31 -8.45
C SER A 184 34.60 0.21 -9.20
N ALA A 185 34.63 -0.39 -10.39
CA ALA A 185 33.43 -0.70 -11.16
C ALA A 185 32.53 -1.62 -10.33
N ARG A 186 31.48 -1.06 -9.72
CA ARG A 186 30.43 -1.84 -9.08
C ARG A 186 29.49 -2.32 -10.17
N ALA A 187 29.36 -3.64 -10.28
CA ALA A 187 28.30 -4.30 -11.03
C ALA A 187 26.95 -3.67 -10.65
N ALA A 188 26.07 -3.49 -11.64
CA ALA A 188 24.72 -3.00 -11.42
C ALA A 188 24.08 -3.79 -10.27
N PRO A 189 23.55 -3.14 -9.22
CA PRO A 189 22.79 -3.86 -8.22
C PRO A 189 21.62 -4.48 -8.96
N SER A 190 21.52 -5.80 -8.89
CA SER A 190 20.36 -6.49 -9.40
C SER A 190 19.17 -5.98 -8.59
N ALA A 191 18.31 -5.20 -9.23
CA ALA A 191 17.28 -4.45 -8.54
C ALA A 191 16.28 -5.44 -7.91
N MET A 192 15.98 -5.24 -6.63
CA MET A 192 14.84 -5.87 -5.97
C MET A 192 13.58 -5.57 -6.80
N TRP A 193 12.60 -6.48 -6.78
CA TRP A 193 11.38 -6.33 -7.57
C TRP A 193 10.14 -6.46 -6.70
N ALA A 194 9.19 -5.53 -6.87
CA ALA A 194 7.89 -5.59 -6.21
C ALA A 194 7.01 -6.65 -6.88
N CYS A 195 6.43 -7.54 -6.09
CA CYS A 195 5.49 -8.54 -6.58
C CYS A 195 4.22 -7.88 -7.13
N GLN A 196 3.84 -8.21 -8.37
CA GLN A 196 2.62 -7.69 -9.00
C GLN A 196 1.32 -8.21 -8.33
N HIS A 197 1.41 -9.24 -7.48
CA HIS A 197 0.26 -9.84 -6.80
C HIS A 197 0.08 -9.37 -5.36
N CYS A 198 1.17 -9.27 -4.59
CA CYS A 198 1.11 -8.94 -3.15
C CYS A 198 2.01 -7.78 -2.76
N THR A 199 2.65 -7.09 -3.71
CA THR A 199 3.53 -5.92 -3.53
C THR A 199 4.81 -6.14 -2.72
N PHE A 200 5.08 -7.37 -2.26
CA PHE A 200 6.29 -7.69 -1.52
C PHE A 200 7.57 -7.43 -2.35
N MET A 201 8.58 -6.87 -1.70
CA MET A 201 9.87 -6.55 -2.31
C MET A 201 10.79 -7.76 -2.27
N ASN A 202 10.86 -8.47 -3.40
CA ASN A 202 11.65 -9.70 -3.55
C ASN A 202 13.12 -9.38 -3.86
N GLN A 203 13.99 -10.28 -3.42
CA GLN A 203 15.40 -10.22 -3.79
C GLN A 203 15.58 -10.45 -5.31
N PRO A 204 16.62 -9.86 -5.91
CA PRO A 204 16.96 -10.12 -7.29
C PRO A 204 17.29 -11.60 -7.56
N GLY A 205 16.84 -12.11 -8.71
CA GLY A 205 17.15 -13.48 -9.15
C GLY A 205 16.08 -14.52 -8.80
N THR A 206 15.05 -14.16 -8.03
CA THR A 206 13.89 -15.03 -7.79
C THR A 206 12.88 -14.91 -8.93
N GLY A 207 12.40 -16.07 -9.43
CA GLY A 207 11.35 -16.14 -10.47
C GLY A 207 9.91 -16.14 -9.92
N HIS A 208 9.76 -16.26 -8.60
CA HIS A 208 8.50 -16.29 -7.87
C HIS A 208 8.62 -15.42 -6.62
N CYS A 209 7.50 -14.93 -6.11
CA CYS A 209 7.47 -14.11 -4.91
C CYS A 209 7.64 -14.94 -3.64
N GLU A 210 8.52 -14.52 -2.73
CA GLU A 210 8.79 -15.20 -1.45
C GLU A 210 7.58 -15.25 -0.52
N MET A 211 6.68 -14.26 -0.60
CA MET A 211 5.51 -14.17 0.28
C MET A 211 4.28 -14.92 -0.23
N CYS A 212 3.99 -14.85 -1.53
CA CYS A 212 2.77 -15.47 -2.11
C CYS A 212 3.05 -16.65 -3.02
N SER A 213 4.32 -16.98 -3.29
CA SER A 213 4.77 -18.06 -4.19
C SER A 213 4.30 -17.95 -5.65
N LEU A 214 3.65 -16.84 -6.02
CA LEU A 214 3.21 -16.59 -7.40
C LEU A 214 4.39 -16.17 -8.29
N PRO A 215 4.37 -16.50 -9.58
CA PRO A 215 5.43 -16.13 -10.52
C PRO A 215 5.60 -14.62 -10.63
N ARG A 216 6.78 -14.20 -11.07
CA ARG A 216 7.10 -12.78 -11.31
C ARG A 216 6.26 -12.15 -12.43
N THR A 217 5.70 -12.98 -13.31
CA THR A 217 4.83 -12.63 -14.44
C THR A 217 3.64 -13.56 -14.49
#